data_AF-M6HMH1-F1
#
_entry.id   AF-M6HMH1-F1
#
_cell.length_a   1.000
_cell.length_b   1.000
_cell.length_c   1.000
_cell.angle_alpha   90.00
_cell.angle_beta   90.00
_cell.angle_gamma   90.00
#
_symmetry.space_group_name_H-M   'P 1'
#
loop_
_entity.id
_entity.type
_entity.pdbx_description
1 polymer ?
#
loop_
_entity_poly.entity_id
_entity_poly.type
_entity_poly.pdbx_seq_one_letter_code
_entity_poly.pdbx_strand_id
1 'polypeptide(L)'
;MEFDRLYRQYDYLKKLKSVLYYQGAVTHEVLGNLTEILKDRITNQKGKNKILNVFIEMVQNVSHYSLEKEGDYGVGLIIVKEKNHILKLSTANLLSEETASTLEKN
;
A
#
# COMPACT_ATOMS: atom_id res chain seq x y z
N MET A 1 -15.58 -20.68 -11.12
CA MET A 1 -14.51 -20.44 -12.11
C MET A 1 -13.50 -19.44 -11.55
N GLU A 2 -12.23 -19.52 -11.95
CA GLU A 2 -11.17 -18.59 -11.55
C GLU A 2 -11.50 -17.12 -11.90
N PHE A 3 -12.16 -16.91 -13.04
CA PHE A 3 -12.66 -15.61 -13.49
C PHE A 3 -13.73 -14.98 -12.56
N ASP A 4 -14.54 -15.78 -11.86
CA ASP A 4 -15.52 -15.25 -10.90
C ASP A 4 -14.83 -14.58 -9.71
N ARG A 5 -13.67 -15.11 -9.30
CA ARG A 5 -12.88 -14.55 -8.19
C ARG A 5 -12.23 -13.23 -8.61
N LEU A 6 -11.66 -13.19 -9.81
CA LEU A 6 -11.06 -11.97 -10.36
C LEU A 6 -12.11 -10.85 -10.54
N TYR A 7 -13.29 -11.18 -11.08
CA TYR A 7 -14.39 -10.22 -11.22
C TYR A 7 -14.84 -9.67 -9.86
N ARG A 8 -15.01 -10.53 -8.85
CA ARG A 8 -15.37 -10.10 -7.49
C ARG A 8 -14.33 -9.15 -6.89
N GLN A 9 -13.04 -9.44 -7.08
CA GLN A 9 -11.97 -8.56 -6.63
C GLN A 9 -12.01 -7.21 -7.34
N TYR A 10 -12.14 -7.22 -8.67
CA TYR A 10 -12.28 -5.99 -9.47
C TYR A 10 -13.47 -5.14 -9.01
N ASP A 11 -14.65 -5.75 -8.87
CA ASP A 11 -15.88 -5.06 -8.44
C ASP A 11 -15.74 -4.49 -7.02
N TYR A 12 -15.10 -5.24 -6.11
CA TYR A 12 -14.79 -4.78 -4.76
C TYR A 12 -13.86 -3.56 -4.77
N LEU A 13 -12.75 -3.61 -5.51
CA LEU A 13 -11.77 -2.51 -5.60
C LEU A 13 -12.39 -1.26 -6.25
N LYS A 14 -13.25 -1.46 -7.26
CA LYS A 14 -14.02 -0.40 -7.89
C LYS A 14 -14.97 0.28 -6.88
N LYS A 15 -15.72 -0.49 -6.11
CA LYS A 15 -16.62 0.01 -5.05
C LYS A 15 -15.86 0.75 -3.94
N LEU A 16 -14.65 0.30 -3.63
CA LEU A 16 -13.75 0.97 -2.68
C LEU A 16 -13.17 2.29 -3.18
N LYS A 17 -13.35 2.65 -4.46
CA LYS A 17 -12.69 3.78 -5.12
C LYS A 17 -11.16 3.70 -4.95
N SER A 18 -10.62 2.48 -5.10
CA SER A 18 -9.18 2.26 -5.05
C SER A 18 -8.54 2.89 -6.28
N VAL A 19 -7.49 3.67 -6.05
CA VAL A 19 -6.60 4.22 -7.08
C VAL A 19 -5.44 3.26 -7.32
N LEU A 20 -4.97 2.62 -6.26
CA LEU A 20 -3.85 1.70 -6.28
C LEU A 20 -4.15 0.56 -5.30
N TYR A 21 -3.89 -0.66 -5.76
CA TYR A 21 -3.92 -1.89 -4.98
C TYR A 21 -2.70 -2.72 -5.36
N TYR A 22 -1.91 -3.13 -4.38
CA TYR A 22 -0.79 -4.03 -4.58
C TYR A 22 -0.70 -5.01 -3.42
N GLN A 23 -0.48 -6.28 -3.72
CA GLN A 23 -0.21 -7.32 -2.73
C GLN A 23 0.95 -8.18 -3.24
N GLY A 24 2.03 -8.27 -2.46
CA GLY A 24 3.23 -9.02 -2.83
C GLY A 24 4.49 -8.44 -2.18
N ALA A 25 5.65 -8.92 -2.64
CA ALA A 25 6.96 -8.46 -2.18
C ALA A 25 7.20 -6.98 -2.54
N VAL A 26 7.62 -6.18 -1.57
CA VAL A 26 7.89 -4.76 -1.76
C VAL A 26 9.35 -4.56 -2.16
N THR A 27 9.66 -4.84 -3.43
CA THR A 27 11.00 -4.61 -3.99
C THR A 27 11.23 -3.11 -4.25
N HIS A 28 12.49 -2.71 -4.49
CA HIS A 28 12.81 -1.34 -4.90
C HIS A 28 12.12 -0.94 -6.21
N GLU A 29 12.02 -1.87 -7.16
CA GLU A 29 11.33 -1.65 -8.43
C GLU A 29 9.83 -1.43 -8.20
N VAL A 30 9.19 -2.28 -7.39
CA VAL A 30 7.78 -2.13 -7.02
C VAL A 30 7.54 -0.79 -6.34
N LEU A 31 8.35 -0.43 -5.34
CA LEU A 31 8.25 0.88 -4.67
C LEU A 31 8.36 2.04 -5.67
N GLY A 32 9.30 1.98 -6.61
CA GLY A 32 9.45 2.96 -7.69
C GLY A 32 8.20 3.07 -8.55
N ASN A 33 7.68 1.95 -9.04
CA ASN A 33 6.49 1.90 -9.88
C ASN A 33 5.24 2.44 -9.16
N LEU A 34 5.01 2.04 -7.90
CA LEU A 34 3.88 2.53 -7.12
C LEU A 34 3.99 4.02 -6.81
N THR A 35 5.22 4.51 -6.59
CA THR A 35 5.52 5.94 -6.38
C THR A 35 5.15 6.77 -7.61
N GLU A 36 5.52 6.35 -8.82
CA GLU A 36 5.17 7.07 -10.05
C GLU A 36 3.64 7.10 -10.28
N ILE A 37 2.94 5.98 -10.07
CA ILE A 37 1.46 5.94 -10.17
C ILE A 37 0.83 6.94 -9.20
N LEU A 38 1.32 7.02 -7.96
CA LEU A 38 0.81 7.98 -6.98
C LEU A 38 1.14 9.42 -7.36
N LYS A 39 2.37 9.70 -7.83
CA LYS A 39 2.78 11.04 -8.30
C LYS A 39 1.83 11.56 -9.37
N ASP A 40 1.53 10.76 -10.38
CA ASP A 40 0.60 11.12 -11.45
C ASP A 40 -0.77 11.50 -10.88
N ARG A 41 -1.27 10.69 -9.93
CA ARG A 41 -2.57 10.96 -9.28
C ARG A 41 -2.60 12.28 -8.51
N ILE A 42 -1.51 12.64 -7.84
CA ILE A 42 -1.47 13.78 -6.91
C ILE A 42 -0.87 15.05 -7.50
N THR A 43 -0.58 15.06 -8.81
CA THR A 43 0.16 16.15 -9.49
C THR A 43 -0.36 17.55 -9.15
N ASN A 44 -1.69 17.70 -9.06
CA ASN A 44 -2.39 18.96 -8.80
C ASN A 44 -2.83 19.16 -7.33
N GLN A 45 -2.43 18.29 -6.41
CA GLN A 45 -2.81 18.39 -5.00
C GLN A 45 -1.83 19.28 -4.21
N LYS A 46 -2.39 20.12 -3.33
CA LYS A 46 -1.58 20.83 -2.32
C LYS A 46 -0.96 19.80 -1.37
N GLY A 47 0.33 19.96 -1.07
CA GLY A 47 1.03 19.05 -0.17
C GLY A 47 1.45 17.71 -0.79
N LYS A 48 1.48 17.60 -2.13
CA LYS A 48 1.87 16.37 -2.85
C LYS A 48 3.18 15.74 -2.36
N ASN A 49 4.20 16.54 -2.06
CA ASN A 49 5.48 16.01 -1.55
C ASN A 49 5.31 15.36 -0.17
N LYS A 50 4.45 15.92 0.70
CA LYS A 50 4.16 15.34 2.01
C LYS A 50 3.41 14.02 1.86
N ILE A 51 2.40 13.98 0.97
CA ILE A 51 1.66 12.74 0.67
C ILE A 51 2.62 11.66 0.17
N LEU A 52 3.53 12.03 -0.74
CA LEU A 52 4.48 11.11 -1.32
C LEU A 52 5.49 10.59 -0.28
N ASN A 53 6.04 11.46 0.56
CA ASN A 53 6.98 11.05 1.60
C ASN A 53 6.33 10.07 2.58
N VAL A 54 5.12 10.39 3.06
CA VAL A 54 4.35 9.49 3.95
C VAL A 54 4.10 8.15 3.25
N PHE A 55 3.72 8.16 1.98
CA PHE A 55 3.52 6.94 1.21
C PHE A 55 4.80 6.09 1.13
N ILE A 56 5.93 6.69 0.76
CA ILE A 56 7.22 5.99 0.64
C ILE A 56 7.62 5.37 1.98
N GLU A 57 7.55 6.14 3.08
CA GLU A 57 7.88 5.65 4.42
C GLU A 57 6.97 4.48 4.84
N MET A 58 5.66 4.57 4.62
CA MET A 58 4.71 3.49 4.93
C MET A 58 5.03 2.21 4.16
N VAL A 59 5.41 2.32 2.87
CA VAL A 59 5.75 1.17 2.02
C VAL A 59 7.12 0.59 2.38
N GLN A 60 8.10 1.43 2.70
CA GLN A 60 9.41 0.99 3.19
C GLN A 60 9.29 0.24 4.53
N ASN A 61 8.41 0.69 5.42
CA ASN A 61 8.12 -0.01 6.68
C ASN A 61 7.60 -1.43 6.43
N VAL A 62 6.74 -1.62 5.42
CA VAL A 62 6.30 -2.97 5.01
C VAL A 62 7.49 -3.81 4.56
N SER A 63 8.31 -3.29 3.64
CA SER A 63 9.48 -4.02 3.13
C SER A 63 10.43 -4.44 4.26
N HIS A 64 10.66 -3.55 5.21
CA HIS A 64 11.62 -3.75 6.29
C HIS A 64 11.08 -4.68 7.38
N TYR A 65 9.89 -4.40 7.90
CA TYR A 65 9.37 -5.05 9.11
C TYR A 65 8.47 -6.26 8.87
N SER A 66 8.04 -6.54 7.63
CA SER A 66 7.21 -7.73 7.39
C SER A 66 7.93 -9.01 7.78
N LEU A 67 7.27 -9.89 8.52
CA LEU A 67 7.73 -11.25 8.79
C LEU A 67 7.64 -12.15 7.57
N GLU A 68 6.66 -11.91 6.70
CA GLU A 68 6.54 -12.62 5.43
C GLU A 68 7.56 -12.01 4.45
N LYS A 69 8.42 -12.86 3.88
CA LYS A 69 9.54 -12.42 3.03
C LYS A 69 9.55 -13.19 1.70
N GLU A 70 9.94 -12.47 0.65
CA GLU A 70 10.40 -13.05 -0.62
C GLU A 70 11.81 -12.53 -0.90
N GLY A 71 12.82 -13.39 -0.72
CA GLY A 71 14.22 -12.94 -0.67
C GLY A 71 14.44 -11.97 0.48
N ASP A 72 15.06 -10.83 0.19
CA ASP A 72 15.34 -9.78 1.19
C ASP A 72 14.17 -8.80 1.41
N TYR A 73 13.06 -8.98 0.69
CA TYR A 73 11.95 -8.03 0.67
C TYR A 73 10.75 -8.52 1.47
N GLY A 74 10.17 -7.62 2.26
CA GLY A 74 8.92 -7.86 2.98
C GLY A 74 7.71 -7.91 2.05
N VAL A 75 6.84 -8.89 2.28
CA VAL A 75 5.55 -9.03 1.62
C VAL A 75 4.50 -8.23 2.38
N GLY A 76 3.62 -7.54 1.66
CA GLY A 76 2.50 -6.87 2.28
C GLY A 76 1.44 -6.42 1.29
N LEU A 77 0.51 -5.62 1.80
CA LEU A 77 -0.65 -5.10 1.10
C LEU A 77 -0.61 -3.57 1.15
N ILE A 78 -0.79 -2.93 -0.01
CA ILE A 78 -0.78 -1.48 -0.17
C ILE A 78 -2.06 -1.08 -0.88
N ILE A 79 -2.82 -0.17 -0.27
CA ILE A 79 -4.07 0.33 -0.83
C ILE A 79 -4.10 1.86 -0.73
N VAL A 80 -4.34 2.51 -1.86
CA VAL A 80 -4.68 3.93 -1.92
C VAL A 80 -6.12 4.07 -2.38
N LYS A 81 -6.93 4.81 -1.63
CA LYS A 81 -8.33 5.11 -1.96
C LYS A 81 -8.53 6.61 -2.05
N GLU A 82 -9.46 7.04 -2.88
CA GLU A 82 -9.86 8.44 -2.97
C GLU A 82 -11.36 8.59 -2.69
N LYS A 83 -11.69 9.44 -1.73
CA LYS A 83 -13.08 9.80 -1.42
C LYS A 83 -13.16 11.29 -1.09
N ASN A 84 -14.01 12.03 -1.80
CA ASN A 84 -14.24 13.46 -1.59
C ASN A 84 -12.94 14.30 -1.60
N HIS A 85 -12.05 14.04 -2.57
CA HIS A 85 -10.73 14.67 -2.69
C HIS A 85 -9.76 14.38 -1.53
N ILE A 86 -10.09 13.45 -0.64
CA ILE A 86 -9.20 12.95 0.41
C ILE A 86 -8.60 11.63 -0.05
N LEU A 87 -7.27 11.57 -0.05
CA LEU A 87 -6.52 10.34 -0.23
C LEU A 87 -6.38 9.61 1.10
N LYS A 88 -6.77 8.35 1.10
CA LYS A 88 -6.52 7.42 2.20
C LYS A 88 -5.44 6.44 1.78
N LEU A 89 -4.27 6.55 2.41
CA LEU A 89 -3.15 5.63 2.28
C LEU A 89 -3.30 4.54 3.34
N SER A 90 -3.11 3.28 2.98
CA SER A 90 -3.17 2.16 3.90
C SER A 90 -2.17 1.11 3.49
N THR A 91 -1.41 0.61 4.46
CA THR A 91 -0.50 -0.52 4.29
C THR A 91 -0.82 -1.58 5.34
N ALA A 92 -0.48 -2.83 5.05
CA ALA A 92 -0.56 -3.93 6.00
C ALA A 92 0.54 -4.95 5.70
N ASN A 93 1.06 -5.58 6.74
CA ASN A 93 2.08 -6.61 6.65
C ASN A 93 1.97 -7.53 7.87
N LEU A 94 2.50 -8.74 7.75
CA LEU A 94 2.58 -9.66 8.87
C LEU A 94 3.67 -9.19 9.84
N LEU A 95 3.37 -9.20 11.14
CA LEU A 95 4.30 -8.82 12.21
C LEU A 95 4.36 -9.93 13.26
N SER A 96 5.44 -9.95 14.06
CA SER A 96 5.47 -10.78 15.28
C SER A 96 4.54 -10.18 16.33
N GLU A 97 4.02 -11.01 17.23
CA GLU A 97 3.18 -10.54 18.34
C GLU A 97 3.89 -9.50 19.20
N GLU A 98 5.20 -9.64 19.41
CA GLU A 98 6.01 -8.69 20.16
C GLU A 98 6.04 -7.30 19.48
N THR A 99 6.28 -7.27 18.17
CA THR A 99 6.32 -6.00 17.41
C THR A 99 4.93 -5.39 17.34
N ALA A 100 3.89 -6.19 17.08
CA ALA A 100 2.51 -5.72 17.04
C ALA A 100 2.08 -5.11 18.39
N SER A 101 2.36 -5.80 19.50
CA SER A 101 2.04 -5.34 20.85
C SER A 101 2.72 -4.03 21.22
N THR A 102 3.91 -3.77 20.66
CA THR A 102 4.63 -2.51 20.89
C THR A 102 3.99 -1.35 20.13
N LEU A 103 3.53 -1.61 18.89
CA LEU A 103 2.87 -0.60 18.06
C LEU A 103 1.48 -0.21 18.59
N GLU A 104 0.73 -1.14 19.18
CA GLU A 104 -0.61 -0.86 19.74
C GLU A 104 -0.60 -0.03 21.02
N LYS A 105 0.54 0.02 21.73
CA LYS A 105 0.69 0.75 23.00
C LYS A 105 1.11 2.21 22.82
N ASN A 106 1.48 2.62 21.62
CA ASN A 106 1.84 4.00 21.26
C ASN A 106 0.64 4.73 20.64
#